data_AF-A0A924NZ35-F1
#
_entry.id   AF-A0A924NZ35-F1
#
_cell.length_a   1.000
_cell.length_b   1.000
_cell.length_c   1.000
_cell.angle_alpha   90.00
_cell.angle_beta   90.00
_cell.angle_gamma   90.00
#
_symmetry.space_group_name_H-M   'P 1'
#
loop_
_entity.id
_entity.type
_entity.pdbx_description
1 polymer ?
#
loop_
_entity_poly.entity_id
_entity_poly.type
_entity_poly.pdbx_seq_one_letter_code
_entity_poly.pdbx_strand_id
1 'polypeptide(L)'
;MTQKLKPLLLAFALLLASAHGSAAVTDDIRALAASAKQPQQRYKRPYDEQDWLERFYAARAYAPAWLGPNAGRAAAAVALLEEAATQGLPPADYQAEALDKQLRAATPADAAFDVALTRAMLHYLADLRVGRVRSEYHSAGPDPRLKSFDPVEQLRIADDENRLAGADTRAQPRIPFNKRT
;
A
#
# COMPACT_ATOMS: atom_id res chain seq x y z
N MET A 1 40.31 25.05 -38.70
CA MET A 1 38.84 24.93 -38.48
C MET A 1 38.53 23.48 -38.13
N THR A 2 38.40 23.15 -36.84
CA THR A 2 37.99 21.81 -36.40
C THR A 2 36.96 21.97 -35.28
N GLN A 3 35.69 21.88 -35.67
CA GLN A 3 34.52 21.98 -34.80
C GLN A 3 34.36 20.65 -34.04
N LYS A 4 34.80 20.59 -32.78
CA LYS A 4 34.40 19.52 -31.85
C LYS A 4 33.01 19.84 -31.30
N LEU A 5 31.95 19.45 -32.02
CA LEU A 5 30.61 19.33 -31.44
C LEU A 5 30.26 17.85 -31.35
N LYS A 6 30.10 17.36 -30.11
CA LYS A 6 29.16 16.28 -29.68
C LYS A 6 29.51 15.81 -28.25
N PRO A 7 29.05 16.53 -27.20
CA PRO A 7 28.73 15.88 -25.93
C PRO A 7 27.22 15.92 -25.62
N LEU A 8 26.40 16.65 -26.39
CA LEU A 8 24.99 16.91 -26.04
C LEU A 8 24.03 15.75 -26.36
N LEU A 9 24.40 14.81 -27.26
CA LEU A 9 23.50 13.73 -27.69
C LEU A 9 23.44 12.54 -26.72
N LEU A 10 24.43 12.36 -25.83
CA LEU A 10 24.40 11.25 -24.86
C LEU A 10 23.44 11.50 -23.68
N ALA A 11 23.23 12.77 -23.30
CA ALA A 11 22.33 13.12 -22.21
C ALA A 11 20.84 12.92 -22.57
N PHE A 12 20.49 13.07 -23.85
CA PHE A 12 19.10 12.92 -24.31
C PHE A 12 18.68 11.45 -24.41
N ALA A 13 19.58 10.56 -24.84
CA ALA A 13 19.28 9.12 -24.94
C ALA A 13 19.09 8.45 -23.57
N LEU A 14 19.82 8.91 -22.53
CA LEU A 14 19.69 8.36 -21.17
C LEU A 14 18.40 8.84 -20.47
N LEU A 15 17.90 10.03 -20.80
CA LEU A 15 16.62 10.54 -20.29
C LEU A 15 15.40 9.81 -20.89
N LEU A 16 15.46 9.41 -22.16
CA LEU A 16 14.38 8.67 -22.80
C LEU A 16 14.22 7.25 -22.26
N ALA A 17 15.32 6.54 -21.94
CA ALA A 17 15.25 5.16 -21.43
C ALA A 17 14.59 5.09 -20.04
N SER A 18 14.93 6.01 -19.13
CA SER A 18 14.33 6.08 -17.78
C SER A 18 12.85 6.49 -17.79
N ALA A 19 12.44 7.32 -18.75
CA ALA A 19 11.04 7.71 -18.92
C ALA A 19 10.17 6.53 -19.42
N HIS A 20 10.70 5.67 -20.29
CA HIS A 20 9.98 4.49 -20.79
C HIS A 20 9.78 3.43 -19.70
N GLY A 21 10.78 3.20 -18.85
CA GLY A 21 10.65 2.27 -17.71
C GLY A 21 9.58 2.75 -16.72
N SER A 22 9.55 4.04 -16.39
CA SER A 22 8.54 4.63 -15.51
C SER A 22 7.11 4.54 -16.06
N ALA A 23 6.94 4.80 -17.36
CA ALA A 23 5.64 4.71 -18.02
C ALA A 23 5.09 3.28 -18.02
N ALA A 24 5.92 2.27 -18.32
CA ALA A 24 5.50 0.88 -18.30
C ALA A 24 5.04 0.42 -16.90
N VAL A 25 5.80 0.77 -15.86
CA VAL A 25 5.44 0.45 -14.47
C VAL A 25 4.11 1.11 -14.06
N THR A 26 3.87 2.34 -14.52
CA THR A 26 2.63 3.07 -14.27
C THR A 26 1.42 2.37 -14.89
N ASP A 27 1.56 1.90 -16.14
CA ASP A 27 0.51 1.16 -16.84
C ASP A 27 0.27 -0.23 -16.20
N ASP A 28 1.33 -0.91 -15.77
CA ASP A 28 1.24 -2.18 -15.05
C ASP A 28 0.52 -2.02 -13.70
N ILE A 29 0.85 -0.99 -12.91
CA ILE A 29 0.14 -0.67 -11.66
C ILE A 29 -1.34 -0.39 -11.93
N ARG A 30 -1.66 0.39 -12.97
CA ARG A 30 -3.04 0.66 -13.36
C ARG A 30 -3.80 -0.62 -13.72
N ALA A 31 -3.18 -1.48 -14.52
CA ALA A 31 -3.77 -2.75 -14.93
C ALA A 31 -4.01 -3.68 -13.72
N LEU A 32 -3.03 -3.76 -12.80
CA LEU A 32 -3.14 -4.55 -11.58
C LEU A 32 -4.21 -4.03 -10.63
N ALA A 33 -4.31 -2.71 -10.44
CA ALA A 33 -5.36 -2.09 -9.62
C ALA A 33 -6.76 -2.35 -10.19
N ALA A 34 -6.95 -2.17 -11.50
CA ALA A 34 -8.23 -2.43 -12.17
C ALA A 34 -8.59 -3.93 -12.23
N SER A 35 -7.57 -4.79 -12.23
CA SER A 35 -7.75 -6.26 -12.27
C SER A 35 -7.79 -6.88 -10.88
N ALA A 36 -7.71 -6.09 -9.81
CA ALA A 36 -7.76 -6.54 -8.42
C ALA A 36 -9.16 -7.06 -8.08
N LYS A 37 -9.51 -8.22 -8.62
CA LYS A 37 -10.66 -8.98 -8.17
C LYS A 37 -10.34 -9.50 -6.78
N GLN A 38 -11.31 -9.41 -5.88
CA GLN A 38 -11.25 -10.07 -4.57
C GLN A 38 -10.66 -11.47 -4.77
N PRO A 39 -9.48 -11.78 -4.21
CA PRO A 39 -9.00 -13.14 -4.19
C PRO A 39 -10.09 -13.98 -3.54
N GLN A 40 -10.20 -15.24 -3.97
CA GLN A 40 -11.07 -16.26 -3.38
C GLN A 40 -10.67 -16.50 -1.90
N GLN A 41 -10.91 -15.52 -1.03
CA GLN A 41 -10.72 -15.64 0.40
C GLN A 41 -11.99 -16.25 0.99
N ARG A 42 -11.79 -17.18 1.92
CA ARG A 42 -12.83 -17.95 2.62
C ARG A 42 -13.94 -17.09 3.25
N TYR A 43 -13.76 -15.78 3.35
CA TYR A 43 -14.75 -14.85 3.86
C TYR A 43 -14.90 -13.62 2.95
N LYS A 44 -16.14 -13.28 2.62
CA LYS A 44 -16.48 -12.00 1.98
C LYS A 44 -16.04 -10.87 2.90
N ARG A 45 -15.01 -10.12 2.48
CA ARG A 45 -14.61 -8.89 3.19
C ARG A 45 -15.66 -7.81 2.90
N PRO A 46 -15.98 -6.94 3.87
CA PRO A 46 -17.03 -5.93 3.72
C PRO A 46 -16.61 -4.72 2.87
N TYR A 47 -15.47 -4.79 2.18
CA TYR A 47 -14.88 -3.73 1.38
C TYR A 47 -14.52 -4.23 -0.02
N ASP A 48 -14.58 -3.31 -0.97
CA ASP A 48 -14.23 -3.52 -2.38
C ASP A 48 -12.74 -3.21 -2.59
N GLU A 49 -11.96 -4.27 -2.80
CA GLU A 49 -10.50 -4.20 -2.94
C GLU A 49 -10.10 -3.45 -4.22
N GLN A 50 -10.89 -3.56 -5.28
CA GLN A 50 -10.65 -2.86 -6.54
C GLN A 50 -10.83 -1.35 -6.33
N ASP A 51 -11.95 -0.93 -5.72
CA ASP A 51 -12.22 0.48 -5.41
C ASP A 51 -11.09 1.10 -4.56
N TRP A 52 -10.61 0.38 -3.55
CA TRP A 52 -9.55 0.87 -2.68
C TRP A 52 -8.23 1.09 -3.42
N LEU A 53 -7.83 0.14 -4.26
CA LEU A 53 -6.59 0.25 -5.02
C LEU A 53 -6.70 1.31 -6.12
N GLU A 54 -7.84 1.39 -6.81
CA GLU A 54 -8.09 2.42 -7.81
C GLU A 54 -8.03 3.82 -7.19
N ARG A 55 -8.72 4.05 -6.06
CA ARG A 55 -8.69 5.35 -5.37
C ARG A 55 -7.30 5.73 -4.87
N PHE A 56 -6.56 4.77 -4.30
CA PHE A 56 -5.20 5.01 -3.82
C PHE A 56 -4.25 5.40 -4.96
N TYR A 57 -4.21 4.62 -6.05
CA TYR A 57 -3.27 4.84 -7.13
C TYR A 57 -3.69 5.95 -8.09
N ALA A 58 -4.98 6.17 -8.33
CA ALA A 58 -5.46 7.28 -9.16
C ALA A 58 -5.01 8.64 -8.61
N ALA A 59 -5.03 8.81 -7.28
CA ALA A 59 -4.52 10.02 -6.62
C ALA A 59 -3.02 10.27 -6.85
N ARG A 60 -2.26 9.21 -7.17
CA ARG A 60 -0.82 9.24 -7.47
C ARG A 60 -0.50 9.24 -8.96
N ALA A 61 -1.50 9.38 -9.81
CA ALA A 61 -1.38 9.13 -11.25
C ALA A 61 -0.73 7.76 -11.57
N TYR A 62 -0.97 6.76 -10.71
CA TYR A 62 -0.44 5.40 -10.78
C TYR A 62 1.10 5.27 -10.63
N ALA A 63 1.77 6.28 -10.09
CA ALA A 63 3.18 6.16 -9.72
C ALA A 63 3.37 5.19 -8.55
N PRO A 64 4.47 4.39 -8.52
CA PRO A 64 4.80 3.50 -7.41
C PRO A 64 4.77 4.21 -6.05
N ALA A 65 4.24 3.53 -5.04
CA ALA A 65 4.17 4.05 -3.68
C ALA A 65 5.43 3.75 -2.86
N TRP A 66 6.04 2.58 -3.10
CA TRP A 66 7.03 1.98 -2.21
C TRP A 66 8.43 1.92 -2.83
N LEU A 67 8.50 1.50 -4.09
CA LEU A 67 9.77 1.21 -4.78
C LEU A 67 10.32 2.43 -5.54
N GLY A 68 10.30 3.59 -4.87
CA GLY A 68 10.78 4.87 -5.38
C GLY A 68 12.14 5.31 -4.81
N PRO A 69 12.48 6.61 -4.92
CA PRO A 69 13.75 7.16 -4.44
C PRO A 69 14.02 6.97 -2.93
N ASN A 70 12.95 6.75 -2.15
CA ASN A 70 13.04 6.48 -0.73
C ASN A 70 13.09 4.96 -0.47
N ALA A 71 14.29 4.37 -0.66
CA ALA A 71 14.51 2.93 -0.55
C ALA A 71 14.15 2.32 0.82
N GLY A 72 14.11 3.12 1.90
CA GLY A 72 13.74 2.64 3.24
C GLY A 72 12.24 2.45 3.46
N ARG A 73 11.40 3.01 2.57
CA ARG A 73 9.95 3.06 2.77
C ARG A 73 9.31 1.68 2.72
N ALA A 74 9.64 0.90 1.69
CA ALA A 74 9.11 -0.45 1.51
C ALA A 74 9.50 -1.35 2.70
N ALA A 75 10.74 -1.26 3.16
CA ALA A 75 11.23 -1.99 4.33
C ALA A 75 10.45 -1.61 5.60
N ALA A 76 10.19 -0.33 5.83
CA ALA A 76 9.40 0.12 6.99
C ALA A 76 7.94 -0.38 6.94
N ALA A 77 7.32 -0.41 5.76
CA ALA A 77 5.98 -0.94 5.60
C ALA A 77 5.93 -2.46 5.86
N VAL A 78 6.90 -3.21 5.33
CA VAL A 78 7.02 -4.66 5.60
C VAL A 78 7.24 -4.93 7.08
N ALA A 79 8.13 -4.19 7.75
CA ALA A 79 8.36 -4.31 9.19
C ALA A 79 7.07 -4.09 10.00
N LEU A 80 6.25 -3.11 9.62
CA LEU A 80 4.97 -2.86 10.27
C LEU A 80 4.00 -4.06 10.15
N LEU A 81 4.00 -4.72 8.99
CA LEU A 81 3.18 -5.92 8.77
C LEU A 81 3.71 -7.13 9.57
N GLU A 82 5.02 -7.26 9.73
CA GLU A 82 5.64 -8.28 10.58
C GLU A 82 5.31 -8.06 12.06
N GLU A 83 5.29 -6.81 12.50
CA GLU A 83 4.93 -6.40 13.86
C GLU A 83 3.42 -6.46 14.15
N ALA A 84 2.59 -6.79 13.16
CA ALA A 84 1.13 -6.86 13.32
C ALA A 84 0.70 -7.80 14.47
N ALA A 85 1.51 -8.83 14.77
CA ALA A 85 1.27 -9.75 15.88
C ALA A 85 1.18 -9.04 17.24
N THR A 86 1.91 -7.93 17.42
CA THR A 86 1.86 -7.10 18.64
C THR A 86 0.48 -6.48 18.88
N GLN A 87 -0.32 -6.36 17.83
CA GLN A 87 -1.69 -5.84 17.85
C GLN A 87 -2.75 -6.97 17.81
N GLY A 88 -2.33 -8.23 17.98
CA GLY A 88 -3.23 -9.40 17.90
C GLY A 88 -3.65 -9.77 16.47
N LEU A 89 -2.95 -9.26 15.46
CA LEU A 89 -3.20 -9.51 14.04
C LEU A 89 -2.10 -10.44 13.47
N PRO A 90 -2.42 -11.62 12.91
CA PRO A 90 -1.42 -12.52 12.37
C PRO A 90 -0.75 -11.93 11.14
N PRO A 91 0.59 -11.79 11.11
CA PRO A 91 1.32 -11.26 9.96
C PRO A 91 1.06 -12.04 8.65
N ALA A 92 0.75 -13.34 8.77
CA ALA A 92 0.40 -14.20 7.64
C ALA A 92 -0.85 -13.73 6.89
N ASP A 93 -1.80 -13.07 7.55
CA ASP A 93 -3.02 -12.54 6.91
C ASP A 93 -2.70 -11.40 5.92
N TYR A 94 -1.50 -10.79 6.06
CA TYR A 94 -0.97 -9.73 5.21
C TYR A 94 0.23 -10.20 4.37
N GLN A 95 0.50 -11.51 4.33
CA GLN A 95 1.61 -12.11 3.58
C GLN A 95 2.99 -11.52 3.92
N ALA A 96 3.20 -11.06 5.17
CA ALA A 96 4.40 -10.30 5.56
C ALA A 96 5.72 -10.99 5.17
N GLU A 97 5.87 -12.28 5.47
CA GLU A 97 7.08 -13.05 5.13
C GLU A 97 7.31 -13.16 3.62
N ALA A 98 6.25 -13.29 2.82
CA ALA A 98 6.37 -13.36 1.37
C ALA A 98 6.78 -12.00 0.78
N LEU A 99 6.21 -10.91 1.30
CA LEU A 99 6.57 -9.55 0.92
C LEU A 99 8.02 -9.22 1.31
N ASP A 100 8.48 -9.62 2.49
CA ASP A 100 9.87 -9.46 2.91
C ASP A 100 10.85 -10.20 1.96
N LYS A 101 10.52 -11.43 1.55
CA LYS A 101 11.28 -12.17 0.54
C LYS A 101 11.29 -11.46 -0.81
N GLN A 102 10.13 -10.94 -1.26
CA GLN A 102 10.03 -10.20 -2.51
C GLN A 102 10.81 -8.89 -2.47
N LEU A 103 10.77 -8.15 -1.36
CA LEU A 103 11.47 -6.89 -1.18
C LEU A 103 12.99 -7.04 -1.41
N ARG A 104 13.60 -8.13 -0.93
CA ARG A 104 15.03 -8.41 -1.15
C ARG A 104 15.41 -8.58 -2.62
N ALA A 105 14.48 -8.99 -3.47
CA ALA A 105 14.68 -9.20 -4.89
C ALA A 105 14.04 -8.09 -5.76
N ALA A 106 13.31 -7.16 -5.14
CA ALA A 106 12.52 -6.16 -5.83
C ALA A 106 13.42 -5.18 -6.59
N THR A 107 12.96 -4.80 -7.78
CA THR A 107 13.56 -3.71 -8.57
C THR A 107 12.69 -2.47 -8.45
N PRO A 108 13.20 -1.26 -8.71
CA PRO A 108 12.36 -0.04 -8.73
C PRO A 108 11.15 -0.09 -9.68
N ALA A 109 11.14 -1.05 -10.61
CA ALA A 109 10.07 -1.26 -11.59
C ALA A 109 9.12 -2.43 -11.24
N ASP A 110 9.17 -2.97 -10.02
CA ASP A 110 8.33 -4.11 -9.61
C ASP A 110 6.91 -3.65 -9.22
N ALA A 111 6.06 -3.47 -10.23
CA ALA A 111 4.65 -3.09 -10.05
C ALA A 111 3.85 -4.11 -9.22
N ALA A 112 4.18 -5.40 -9.33
CA ALA A 112 3.47 -6.46 -8.63
C ALA A 112 3.74 -6.40 -7.12
N PHE A 113 5.00 -6.19 -6.73
CA PHE A 113 5.35 -5.94 -5.33
C PHE A 113 4.66 -4.68 -4.80
N ASP A 114 4.71 -3.58 -5.56
CA ASP A 114 4.15 -2.29 -5.12
C ASP A 114 2.66 -2.41 -4.80
N VAL A 115 1.88 -3.01 -5.70
CA VAL A 115 0.45 -3.25 -5.50
C VAL A 115 0.18 -4.25 -4.39
N ALA A 116 0.97 -5.32 -4.27
CA ALA A 116 0.81 -6.31 -3.22
C ALA A 116 1.04 -5.72 -1.82
N LEU A 117 2.06 -4.88 -1.66
CA LEU A 117 2.36 -4.20 -0.41
C LEU A 117 1.28 -3.15 -0.06
N THR A 118 0.81 -2.36 -1.03
CA THR A 118 -0.31 -1.42 -0.84
C THR A 118 -1.55 -2.14 -0.31
N ARG A 119 -1.94 -3.23 -0.97
CA ARG A 119 -3.08 -4.05 -0.54
C ARG A 119 -2.92 -4.58 0.88
N ALA A 120 -1.75 -5.13 1.21
CA ALA A 120 -1.48 -5.67 2.53
C ALA A 120 -1.60 -4.59 3.61
N MET A 121 -1.07 -3.39 3.35
CA MET A 121 -1.18 -2.23 4.24
C MET A 121 -2.63 -1.76 4.43
N LEU A 122 -3.42 -1.68 3.36
CA LEU A 122 -4.84 -1.28 3.46
C LEU A 122 -5.65 -2.28 4.29
N HIS A 123 -5.42 -3.58 4.09
CA HIS A 123 -6.03 -4.62 4.91
C HIS A 123 -5.59 -4.53 6.37
N TYR A 124 -4.30 -4.34 6.63
CA TYR A 124 -3.77 -4.17 7.98
C TYR A 124 -4.41 -2.98 8.71
N LEU A 125 -4.52 -1.81 8.05
CA LEU A 125 -5.14 -0.62 8.66
C LEU A 125 -6.63 -0.82 8.92
N ALA A 126 -7.35 -1.47 8.01
CA ALA A 126 -8.75 -1.82 8.19
C ALA A 126 -8.95 -2.76 9.39
N ASP A 127 -8.17 -3.84 9.44
CA ASP A 127 -8.27 -4.87 10.47
C ASP A 127 -7.77 -4.36 11.83
N LEU A 128 -6.82 -3.42 11.86
CA LEU A 128 -6.38 -2.72 13.08
C LEU A 128 -7.47 -1.81 13.65
N ARG A 129 -8.22 -1.11 12.78
CA ARG A 129 -9.32 -0.23 13.20
C ARG A 129 -10.55 -1.00 13.69
N VAL A 130 -10.86 -2.10 13.02
CA VAL A 130 -12.09 -2.87 13.23
C VAL A 130 -11.85 -4.01 14.24
N GLY A 131 -10.62 -4.48 14.41
CA GLY A 131 -10.34 -5.71 15.13
C GLY A 131 -10.94 -6.94 14.45
N ARG A 132 -10.32 -8.11 14.62
CA ARG A 132 -10.76 -9.35 13.95
C ARG A 132 -11.95 -10.05 14.61
N VAL A 133 -12.46 -9.59 15.76
CA VAL A 133 -13.62 -10.21 16.41
C VAL A 133 -14.89 -9.87 15.61
N ARG A 134 -15.06 -10.57 14.49
CA ARG A 134 -16.33 -10.69 13.77
C ARG A 134 -17.23 -11.52 14.66
N SER A 135 -17.97 -10.85 15.55
CA SER A 135 -19.18 -11.47 16.07
C SER A 135 -20.05 -11.78 14.85
N GLU A 136 -20.35 -13.05 14.65
CA GLU A 136 -21.16 -13.63 13.58
C GLU A 136 -22.53 -12.94 13.41
N TYR A 137 -22.95 -12.18 14.43
CA TYR A 137 -24.09 -11.28 14.48
C TYR A 137 -23.95 -9.94 13.73
N HIS A 138 -22.75 -9.54 13.27
CA HIS A 138 -22.49 -8.27 12.55
C HIS A 138 -22.26 -8.46 11.04
N SER A 139 -22.91 -9.46 10.44
CA SER A 139 -22.66 -9.90 9.05
C SER A 139 -23.51 -9.20 7.99
N ALA A 140 -24.38 -8.25 8.34
CA ALA A 140 -25.36 -7.68 7.40
C ALA A 140 -24.95 -6.36 6.70
N GLY A 141 -23.73 -5.83 6.90
CA GLY A 141 -23.30 -4.60 6.21
C GLY A 141 -21.88 -4.14 6.50
N PRO A 142 -21.41 -3.04 5.87
CA PRO A 142 -20.09 -2.45 6.16
C PRO A 142 -20.00 -2.03 7.64
N ASP A 143 -18.91 -2.41 8.33
CA ASP A 143 -18.73 -2.08 9.74
C ASP A 143 -18.79 -0.55 9.93
N PRO A 144 -19.64 -0.02 10.84
CA PRO A 144 -19.77 1.41 11.08
C PRO A 144 -18.45 2.12 11.37
N ARG A 145 -17.44 1.41 11.91
CA ARG A 145 -16.12 1.97 12.19
C ARG A 145 -15.35 2.29 10.92
N LEU A 146 -15.54 1.53 9.85
CA LEU A 146 -14.99 1.84 8.52
C LEU A 146 -15.73 2.99 7.83
N LYS A 147 -16.98 3.28 8.21
CA LYS A 147 -17.63 4.54 7.77
C LYS A 147 -16.95 5.77 8.36
N SER A 148 -16.37 5.64 9.57
CA SER A 148 -15.65 6.71 10.26
C SER A 148 -14.14 6.74 10.01
N PHE A 149 -13.62 5.75 9.27
CA PHE A 149 -12.20 5.57 9.02
C PHE A 149 -11.99 4.93 7.66
N ASP A 150 -11.42 5.71 6.76
CA ASP A 150 -11.09 5.26 5.41
C ASP A 150 -9.62 4.84 5.36
N PRO A 151 -9.29 3.53 5.22
CA PRO A 151 -7.91 3.07 5.16
C PRO A 151 -7.13 3.68 4.00
N VAL A 152 -7.78 3.99 2.89
CA VAL A 152 -7.16 4.59 1.71
C VAL A 152 -6.66 6.00 2.04
N GLU A 153 -7.52 6.84 2.61
CA GLU A 153 -7.12 8.20 2.99
C GLU A 153 -6.03 8.19 4.08
N GLN A 154 -6.11 7.24 5.02
CA GLN A 154 -5.15 7.17 6.12
C GLN A 154 -3.77 6.74 5.66
N LEU A 155 -3.71 5.80 4.72
CA LEU A 155 -2.47 5.41 4.06
C LEU A 155 -1.93 6.55 3.19
N ARG A 156 -2.79 7.27 2.46
CA ARG A 156 -2.41 8.42 1.64
C ARG A 156 -1.82 9.56 2.47
N ILE A 157 -2.43 9.92 3.60
CA ILE A 157 -1.89 10.92 4.52
C ILE A 157 -0.52 10.48 5.07
N ALA A 158 -0.39 9.22 5.48
CA ALA A 158 0.90 8.69 5.94
C ALA A 158 1.94 8.66 4.81
N ASP A 159 1.48 8.51 3.57
CA ASP A 159 2.33 8.59 2.40
C ASP A 159 2.88 10.01 2.20
N ASP A 160 1.98 10.99 2.14
CA ASP A 160 2.31 12.41 1.94
C ASP A 160 3.20 12.95 3.09
N GLU A 161 2.95 12.53 4.32
CA GLU A 161 3.71 12.94 5.50
C GLU A 161 5.06 12.21 5.65
N ASN A 162 5.35 11.23 4.79
CA ASN A 162 6.47 10.29 4.92
C ASN A 162 6.54 9.66 6.33
N ARG A 163 5.38 9.36 6.91
CA ARG A 163 5.19 8.86 8.28
C ARG A 163 4.24 7.68 8.31
N LEU A 164 4.74 6.51 7.91
CA LEU A 164 3.97 5.25 7.93
C LEU A 164 3.50 4.89 9.36
N ALA A 165 4.35 5.11 10.37
CA ALA A 165 3.98 4.98 11.78
C ALA A 165 2.89 5.97 12.23
N GLY A 166 2.53 6.97 11.43
CA GLY A 166 1.34 7.79 11.71
C GLY A 166 0.04 7.06 11.39
N ALA A 167 0.04 6.17 10.39
CA ALA A 167 -1.14 5.42 9.98
C ALA A 167 -1.58 4.42 11.04
N ASP A 168 -0.62 3.69 11.65
CA ASP A 168 -0.91 2.71 12.71
C ASP A 168 -1.63 3.36 13.90
N THR A 169 -1.16 4.53 14.33
CA THR A 169 -1.62 5.22 15.53
C THR A 169 -3.01 5.80 15.30
N ARG A 170 -3.30 6.22 14.07
CA ARG A 170 -4.63 6.67 13.64
C ARG A 170 -5.61 5.52 13.43
N ALA A 171 -5.10 4.34 13.08
CA ALA A 171 -5.90 3.12 12.92
C ALA A 171 -6.26 2.48 14.25
N GLN A 172 -5.39 2.56 15.26
CA GLN A 172 -5.67 2.00 16.59
C GLN A 172 -7.01 2.52 17.15
N PRO A 173 -7.87 1.63 17.69
CA PRO A 173 -9.14 2.05 18.26
C PRO A 173 -8.92 2.98 19.45
N ARG A 174 -9.49 4.18 19.39
CA ARG A 174 -9.59 5.05 20.57
C ARG A 174 -10.65 4.49 21.49
N ILE A 175 -10.25 3.72 22.50
CA ILE A 175 -11.14 3.30 23.57
C ILE A 175 -11.25 4.47 24.55
N PRO A 176 -12.40 5.17 24.65
CA PRO A 176 -12.61 6.05 25.79
C PRO A 176 -12.69 5.14 27.02
N PHE A 177 -11.73 5.27 27.93
CA PHE A 177 -11.90 4.76 29.28
C PHE A 177 -13.01 5.57 29.91
N ASN A 178 -14.25 5.07 29.83
CA ASN A 178 -15.34 5.69 30.54
C ASN A 178 -15.02 5.51 32.03
N LYS A 179 -14.67 6.60 32.70
CA LYS A 179 -14.47 6.62 34.15
C LYS A 179 -15.79 6.16 34.75
N ARG A 180 -15.81 4.97 35.34
CA ARG A 180 -16.91 4.58 36.21
C ARG A 180 -16.81 5.47 37.43
N THR A 181 -17.62 6.52 37.47
CA THR A 181 -17.92 7.28 38.68
C THR A 181 -18.76 6.44 39.62
#